data_AF-A0A0C2BWU8-F1
#
_entry.id   AF-A0A0C2BWU8-F1
#
_cell.length_a   1.000
_cell.length_b   1.000
_cell.length_c   1.000
_cell.angle_alpha   90.00
_cell.angle_beta   90.00
_cell.angle_gamma   90.00
#
_symmetry.space_group_name_H-M   'P 1'
#
loop_
_entity.id
_entity.type
_entity.pdbx_description
1 polymer ?
#
loop_
_entity_poly.entity_id
_entity_poly.type
_entity_poly.pdbx_seq_one_letter_code
_entity_poly.pdbx_strand_id
1 'polypeptide(L)'
;MLNAQATLMDSKIGRMSQKTIDLLVDMSSPFLEDAVDLLISRGIPVTKLFQFPSTNEILSIQEKYIKLEADIDFPTVLQYSTVA
;
A
#
# COMPACT_ATOMS: atom_id res chain seq x y z
N MET A 1 -4.08 14.57 15.14
CA MET A 1 -3.16 13.79 15.98
C MET A 1 -3.81 12.44 16.21
N LEU A 2 -3.32 11.40 15.53
CA LEU A 2 -3.74 10.03 15.84
C LEU A 2 -3.16 9.70 17.22
N ASN A 3 -4.02 9.46 18.20
CA ASN A 3 -3.59 8.88 19.47
C ASN A 3 -3.38 7.38 19.21
N ALA A 4 -2.15 6.96 18.94
CA ALA A 4 -1.87 5.54 18.80
C ALA A 4 -2.05 4.89 20.17
N GLN A 5 -3.15 4.16 20.35
CA GLN A 5 -3.43 3.45 21.59
C GLN A 5 -2.94 2.02 21.44
N ALA A 6 -1.94 1.66 22.23
CA ALA A 6 -1.47 0.29 22.32
C ALA A 6 -2.18 -0.40 23.47
N THR A 7 -2.48 -1.69 23.36
CA THR A 7 -3.00 -2.47 24.50
C THR A 7 -1.98 -3.54 24.85
N LEU A 8 -1.50 -3.54 26.09
CA LEU A 8 -0.59 -4.58 26.56
C LEU A 8 -1.36 -5.90 26.71
N MET A 9 -1.09 -6.88 25.83
CA MET A 9 -1.73 -8.19 25.88
C MET A 9 -0.98 -9.18 26.80
N ASP A 10 0.35 -9.22 26.71
CA ASP A 10 1.21 -10.07 27.54
C ASP A 10 2.57 -9.38 27.73
N SER A 11 3.20 -9.56 28.90
CA SER A 11 4.54 -9.01 29.18
C SER A 11 5.39 -10.04 29.90
N LYS A 12 6.43 -10.52 29.21
CA LYS A 12 7.47 -11.39 29.78
C LYS A 12 8.52 -10.62 30.61
N ILE A 13 8.45 -9.29 30.62
CA ILE A 13 9.44 -8.38 31.21
C ILE A 13 8.89 -7.71 32.49
N GLY A 14 7.68 -8.07 32.94
CA GLY A 14 7.03 -7.52 34.14
C GLY A 14 6.00 -6.42 33.81
N ARG A 15 5.52 -5.71 34.82
CA ARG A 15 4.51 -4.64 34.64
C ARG A 15 5.14 -3.41 34.02
N MET A 16 4.95 -3.21 32.71
CA MET A 16 5.29 -1.97 32.03
C MET A 16 4.10 -1.00 32.09
N SER A 17 4.38 0.29 32.29
CA SER A 17 3.31 1.29 32.37
C SER A 17 2.72 1.53 30.98
N GLN A 18 1.38 1.63 30.90
CA GLN A 18 0.67 1.87 29.65
C GLN A 18 1.19 3.13 28.93
N LYS A 19 1.47 4.20 29.68
CA LYS A 19 2.05 5.45 29.16
C LYS A 19 3.40 5.26 28.48
N THR A 20 4.22 4.32 28.96
CA THR A 20 5.53 4.02 28.37
C THR A 20 5.36 3.29 27.04
N ILE A 21 4.35 2.43 26.92
CA ILE A 21 4.05 1.70 25.68
C ILE A 21 3.49 2.67 24.65
N ASP A 22 2.54 3.52 25.05
CA ASP A 22 1.94 4.52 24.15
C ASP A 22 3.01 5.46 23.58
N LEU A 23 3.94 5.94 24.44
CA LEU A 23 5.08 6.75 23.99
C LEU A 23 5.99 6.00 23.01
N LEU A 24 6.26 4.72 23.26
CA LEU A 24 7.10 3.91 22.38
C LEU A 24 6.45 3.74 21.00
N VAL A 25 5.13 3.52 20.98
CA VAL A 25 4.37 3.40 19.73
C VAL A 25 4.32 4.73 18.99
N ASP A 26 4.07 5.83 19.69
CA ASP A 26 4.09 7.18 19.11
C ASP A 26 5.45 7.52 18.47
N MET A 27 6.55 7.15 19.12
CA MET A 27 7.89 7.32 18.54
C MET A 27 8.15 6.40 17.35
N SER A 28 7.48 5.24 17.27
CA SER A 28 7.65 4.28 16.18
C SER A 28 6.78 4.55 14.94
N SER A 29 5.63 5.24 15.11
CA SER A 29 4.71 5.59 14.02
C SER A 29 5.39 6.26 12.83
N PRO A 30 6.23 7.32 13.00
CA PRO A 30 6.85 7.98 11.85
C PRO A 30 7.76 7.04 11.05
N PHE A 31 8.45 6.11 11.71
CA PHE A 31 9.30 5.13 11.02
C PHE A 31 8.48 4.14 10.20
N LEU A 32 7.32 3.71 10.71
CA LEU A 32 6.42 2.82 9.99
C LEU A 32 5.76 3.52 8.81
N GLU A 33 5.33 4.77 8.98
CA GLU A 33 4.76 5.61 7.92
C GLU A 33 5.79 5.80 6.78
N ASP A 34 7.02 6.20 7.10
CA ASP A 34 8.09 6.35 6.11
C ASP A 34 8.40 5.04 5.35
N ALA A 35 8.40 3.91 6.05
CA ALA A 35 8.64 2.61 5.43
C ALA A 35 7.51 2.19 4.49
N VAL A 36 6.25 2.48 4.86
CA VAL A 36 5.08 2.22 4.02
C VAL A 36 5.07 3.13 2.81
N ASP A 37 5.36 4.42 2.99
CA ASP A 37 5.46 5.38 1.87
C ASP A 37 6.59 5.01 0.91
N LEU A 38 7.73 4.53 1.41
CA LEU A 38 8.82 4.01 0.58
C LEU A 38 8.40 2.75 -0.19
N LEU A 39 7.61 1.87 0.42
CA LEU A 39 7.12 0.65 -0.23
C LEU A 39 6.10 0.98 -1.33
N ILE A 40 5.17 1.89 -1.05
CA ILE A 40 4.13 2.33 -2.00
C ILE A 40 4.76 3.13 -3.14
N SER A 41 5.70 4.03 -2.85
CA SER A 41 6.38 4.85 -3.86
C SER A 41 7.26 4.04 -4.82
N ARG A 42 7.86 2.95 -4.34
CA ARG A 42 8.50 1.95 -5.23
C ARG A 42 7.49 1.27 -6.16
N GLY A 43 6.23 1.24 -5.75
CA GLY A 43 5.13 0.64 -6.48
C GLY A 43 5.19 -0.89 -6.44
N ILE A 44 4.03 -1.51 -6.64
CA ILE A 44 3.96 -2.92 -7.04
C ILE A 44 4.01 -2.91 -8.57
N PRO A 45 4.99 -3.56 -9.22
CA PRO A 45 5.06 -3.56 -10.68
C PRO A 45 3.91 -4.40 -11.27
N VAL A 46 2.75 -3.75 -11.50
CA VAL A 46 1.60 -4.34 -12.22
C VAL A 46 1.84 -4.38 -13.73
N THR A 47 2.88 -3.68 -14.20
CA THR A 47 3.30 -3.55 -15.61
C THR A 47 3.62 -4.87 -16.30
N LYS A 48 3.85 -5.98 -15.56
CA LYS A 48 4.01 -7.30 -16.17
C LYS A 48 2.71 -7.87 -16.74
N LEU A 49 1.55 -7.44 -16.25
CA LEU A 49 0.23 -7.93 -16.69
C LEU A 49 -0.42 -7.03 -17.74
N PHE A 50 -0.17 -5.72 -17.68
CA PHE A 50 -0.70 -4.73 -18.62
C PHE A 50 0.45 -3.85 -19.13
N GLN A 51 0.92 -4.10 -20.37
CA GLN A 51 1.96 -3.31 -21.03
C GLN A 51 1.38 -2.09 -21.77
N PHE A 52 0.35 -1.47 -21.20
CA PHE A 52 -0.34 -0.35 -21.83
C PHE A 52 -0.36 0.84 -20.87
N PRO A 53 -0.21 2.07 -21.38
CA PRO A 53 -0.42 3.26 -20.57
C PRO A 53 -1.87 3.26 -20.05
N SER A 54 -2.01 3.22 -18.73
CA SER A 54 -3.30 3.39 -18.04
C SER A 54 -3.51 4.85 -17.68
N THR A 55 -4.76 5.29 -17.80
CA THR A 55 -5.22 6.59 -17.29
C THR A 55 -6.41 6.37 -16.35
N ASN A 56 -6.69 7.35 -15.49
CA ASN A 56 -7.87 7.33 -14.60
C ASN A 56 -7.98 6.06 -13.72
N GLU A 57 -6.90 5.73 -13.00
CA GLU A 57 -6.84 4.55 -12.14
C GLU A 57 -7.68 4.70 -10.86
N ILE A 58 -8.55 3.74 -10.60
CA ILE A 58 -9.37 3.62 -9.39
C ILE A 58 -9.02 2.30 -8.68
N LEU A 59 -8.48 2.42 -7.47
CA LEU A 59 -8.20 1.29 -6.59
C LEU A 59 -9.27 1.20 -5.51
N SER A 60 -9.99 0.07 -5.46
CA SER A 60 -10.95 -0.22 -4.39
C SER A 60 -10.60 -1.52 -3.66
N ILE A 61 -10.64 -1.46 -2.33
CA ILE A 61 -10.37 -2.59 -1.45
C ILE A 61 -11.73 -3.19 -1.04
N GLN A 62 -11.98 -4.44 -1.42
CA GLN A 62 -13.12 -5.21 -0.96
C GLN A 62 -12.65 -6.35 -0.05
N GLU A 63 -13.56 -6.94 0.72
CA GLU A 63 -13.24 -7.88 1.82
C GLU A 63 -12.25 -9.00 1.46
N LYS A 64 -12.25 -9.46 0.20
CA LYS A 64 -11.44 -10.61 -0.25
C LYS A 64 -10.57 -10.32 -1.48
N TYR A 65 -10.70 -9.15 -2.09
CA TYR A 65 -9.94 -8.82 -3.29
C TYR A 65 -9.74 -7.32 -3.43
N ILE A 66 -8.69 -6.97 -4.17
CA ILE A 66 -8.37 -5.60 -4.56
C ILE A 66 -8.81 -5.46 -6.01
N LYS A 67 -9.65 -4.45 -6.29
CA LYS A 67 -10.14 -4.14 -7.62
C LYS A 67 -9.39 -2.91 -8.13
N LEU A 68 -8.68 -3.08 -9.24
CA LEU A 68 -8.06 -1.99 -9.99
C LEU A 68 -8.87 -1.79 -11.27
N GLU A 69 -9.53 -0.64 -11.37
CA GLU A 69 -10.17 -0.19 -12.60
C GLU A 69 -9.26 0.88 -13.22
N ALA A 70 -9.01 0.80 -14.52
CA ALA A 70 -8.20 1.77 -15.22
C ALA A 70 -8.66 1.83 -16.68
N ASP A 71 -8.63 3.04 -17.24
CA ASP A 71 -8.85 3.23 -18.67
C ASP A 71 -7.53 2.90 -19.39
N ILE A 72 -7.60 2.06 -20.41
CA ILE A 72 -6.43 1.63 -21.16
C ILE A 72 -6.44 2.33 -22.52
N ASP A 73 -5.40 3.13 -22.77
CA ASP A 73 -5.17 3.71 -24.08
C ASP A 73 -4.39 2.71 -24.92
N PHE A 74 -5.09 2.04 -25.85
CA PHE A 74 -4.43 1.19 -26.84
C PHE A 74 -3.74 2.06 -27.89
N PRO A 75 -2.40 2.03 -28.01
CA PRO A 75 -1.72 2.79 -29.05
C PRO A 75 -2.13 2.24 -30.42
N THR A 76 -2.68 3.11 -31.27
CA THR A 76 -3.20 2.81 -32.63
C THR A 76 -2.15 2.21 -33.57
N VAL A 77 -0.87 2.23 -33.19
CA VAL A 77 0.25 1.70 -33.98
C VAL A 77 0.30 0.15 -33.97
N LEU A 78 -0.46 -0.52 -33.09
CA LEU A 78 -0.56 -2.00 -33.10
C LEU A 78 -1.62 -2.55 -34.07
N GLN A 79 -2.32 -1.71 -34.85
CA GLN A 79 -3.38 -2.17 -35.76
C GLN A 79 -2.93 -2.65 -37.16
N TYR A 80 -1.62 -2.69 -37.46
CA TYR A 80 -1.13 -3.32 -38.70
C TYR A 80 0.11 -4.19 -38.46
N SER A 81 -0.02 -5.25 -37.66
CA SER A 81 0.73 -6.48 -37.96
C SER A 81 -0.18 -7.35 -38.83
N THR A 82 -0.10 -7.14 -40.15
CA THR A 82 -0.63 -8.11 -41.11
C THR A 82 0.08 -9.44 -40.88
N VAL A 83 -0.60 -10.34 -40.21
CA VAL A 83 -0.23 -11.76 -40.19
C VAL A 83 -0.46 -12.27 -41.61
N ALA A 84 0.67 -12.54 -42.29
CA ALA A 84 0.88 -13.35 -43.50
C ALA A 84 -0.25 -13.43 -44.55
#